data_AF-A0A7C7STH6-F1
#
_entry.id   AF-A0A7C7STH6-F1
#
_cell.length_a   1.000
_cell.length_b   1.000
_cell.length_c   1.000
_cell.angle_alpha   90.00
_cell.angle_beta   90.00
_cell.angle_gamma   90.00
#
_symmetry.space_group_name_H-M   'P 1'
#
loop_
_entity.id
_entity.type
_entity.pdbx_description
1 polymer ?
#
loop_
_entity_poly.entity_id
_entity_poly.type
_entity_poly.pdbx_seq_one_letter_code
_entity_poly.pdbx_strand_id
1 'polypeptide(L)'
;MIRFYSYIMGKSEFLLRGLLKKRLKKGKEDAARLPERMGEPSLKRPEGTVVWFHAASVGEAQSTLILVSHLLQENKDLSVLVTTGTVTSAQLMADRLPKRAVHQYYPLDHPQWVASFLDHWKPDVALWMESEIWPNMFAAIGERNIPAALINARLSEKSLKRWQKARKGIEDLLSIFSVCLTQTEEDAESFRALGMRNVLVSGNLKYSADLLPVDEMEFTRLKDSIGKRPIWLMASTHDPEEEIGCRLHRHLKKEHPELLTIIVPRHPERRDRIMTACEKYGLKIKQRSTSRHLPEPDTDIYIADTIGELGLFYKLAPIAYIGRSMSSDGGGGHNPIEAAQYYCAVLHGQHVQNLQAIFDAFDEAGAAIKLKDETDFQKRLGKLMADDDGLDALQHKAGHFVKNKATVLPFILEEIEALLPKADQIKECA
;
A
#
# COMPACT_ATOMS: atom_id res chain seq x y z
N MET A 1 -26.44 21.94 -2.27
CA MET A 1 -25.98 20.72 -1.55
C MET A 1 -24.81 21.03 -0.62
N ILE A 2 -23.69 21.55 -1.12
CA ILE A 2 -22.49 21.86 -0.32
C ILE A 2 -22.78 22.84 0.83
N ARG A 3 -23.49 23.95 0.56
CA ARG A 3 -23.90 24.91 1.63
C ARG A 3 -24.74 24.28 2.74
N PHE A 4 -25.62 23.34 2.37
CA PHE A 4 -26.46 22.63 3.35
C PHE A 4 -25.63 21.63 4.17
N TYR A 5 -24.73 20.89 3.51
CA TYR A 5 -23.76 20.03 4.20
C TYR A 5 -22.88 20.84 5.17
N SER A 6 -22.33 21.96 4.70
CA SER A 6 -21.52 22.87 5.50
C SER A 6 -22.26 23.42 6.71
N TYR A 7 -23.53 23.82 6.53
CA TYR A 7 -24.39 24.26 7.62
C TYR A 7 -24.62 23.16 8.68
N ILE A 8 -24.94 21.94 8.25
CA ILE A 8 -25.11 20.79 9.17
C ILE A 8 -23.81 20.52 9.92
N MET A 9 -22.70 20.44 9.19
CA MET A 9 -21.39 20.17 9.79
C MET A 9 -21.01 21.26 10.78
N GLY A 10 -21.23 22.53 10.47
CA GLY A 10 -20.98 23.67 11.37
C GLY A 10 -21.84 23.67 12.65
N LYS A 11 -22.93 22.90 12.72
CA LYS A 11 -23.73 22.70 13.93
C LYS A 11 -23.42 21.39 14.66
N SER A 12 -22.53 20.56 14.11
CA SER A 12 -22.27 19.21 14.60
C SER A 12 -21.12 19.11 15.60
N GLU A 13 -20.51 20.23 16.00
CA GLU A 13 -19.33 20.26 16.89
C GLU A 13 -19.47 19.35 18.12
N PHE A 14 -20.57 19.46 18.88
CA PHE A 14 -20.80 18.65 20.07
C PHE A 14 -20.81 17.13 19.75
N LEU A 15 -21.44 16.75 18.64
CA LEU A 15 -21.50 15.35 18.19
C LEU A 15 -20.12 14.85 17.73
N LEU A 16 -19.37 15.67 16.99
CA LEU A 16 -18.02 15.33 16.52
C LEU A 16 -17.05 15.15 17.69
N ARG A 17 -17.09 16.05 18.69
CA ARG A 17 -16.30 15.91 19.92
C ARG A 17 -16.69 14.63 20.69
N GLY A 18 -17.97 14.29 20.76
CA GLY A 18 -18.46 13.04 21.33
C GLY A 18 -17.95 11.79 20.59
N LEU A 19 -17.95 11.83 19.25
CA LEU A 19 -17.42 10.77 18.40
C LEU A 19 -15.92 10.58 18.61
N LEU A 20 -15.14 11.67 18.67
CA LEU A 20 -13.71 11.64 18.97
C LEU A 20 -13.43 11.00 20.34
N LYS A 21 -14.17 11.38 21.40
CA LYS A 21 -14.06 10.75 22.73
C LYS A 21 -14.34 9.23 22.68
N LYS A 22 -15.36 8.82 21.92
CA LYS A 22 -15.70 7.40 21.76
C LYS A 22 -14.63 6.63 20.99
N ARG A 23 -14.03 7.25 19.96
CA ARG A 23 -12.94 6.64 19.16
C ARG A 23 -11.65 6.55 19.96
N LEU A 24 -11.34 7.57 20.77
CA LEU A 24 -10.21 7.56 21.71
C LEU A 24 -10.31 6.38 22.69
N LYS A 25 -11.48 6.15 23.30
CA LYS A 25 -11.72 4.99 24.18
C LYS A 25 -11.50 3.63 23.49
N LYS A 26 -11.55 3.58 22.16
CA LYS A 26 -11.32 2.37 21.36
C LYS A 26 -9.89 2.28 20.81
N GLY A 27 -8.98 3.16 21.24
CA GLY A 27 -7.61 3.23 20.71
C GLY A 27 -7.52 3.67 19.25
N LYS A 28 -8.56 4.34 18.71
CA LYS A 28 -8.61 4.79 17.32
C LYS A 28 -8.22 6.27 17.13
N GLU A 29 -7.81 6.93 18.20
CA GLU A 29 -7.28 8.30 18.20
C GLU A 29 -6.10 8.39 19.17
N ASP A 30 -5.28 9.41 18.98
CA ASP A 30 -4.20 9.79 19.88
C ASP A 30 -4.70 10.89 20.83
N ALA A 31 -4.56 10.68 22.14
CA ALA A 31 -5.02 11.62 23.16
C ALA A 31 -4.28 12.96 23.10
N ALA A 32 -2.96 12.94 22.88
CA ALA A 32 -2.11 14.12 22.89
C ALA A 32 -2.33 14.99 21.63
N ARG A 33 -2.72 14.35 20.54
CA ARG A 33 -2.89 14.98 19.22
C ARG A 33 -4.36 15.15 18.83
N LEU A 34 -5.30 14.89 19.73
CA LEU A 34 -6.73 15.05 19.47
C LEU A 34 -7.13 16.46 18.99
N PRO A 35 -6.50 17.57 19.46
CA PRO A 35 -6.77 18.91 18.94
C PRO A 35 -6.56 19.05 17.42
N GLU A 36 -5.64 18.28 16.83
CA GLU A 36 -5.39 18.31 15.38
C GLU A 36 -6.64 17.95 14.57
N ARG A 37 -7.51 17.08 15.11
CA ARG A 37 -8.81 16.73 14.51
C ARG A 37 -9.79 17.89 14.44
N MET A 38 -9.55 18.93 15.22
CA MET A 38 -10.36 20.14 15.31
C MET A 38 -9.66 21.32 14.62
N GLY A 39 -8.64 21.05 13.82
CA GLY A 39 -7.90 22.09 13.09
C GLY A 39 -6.93 22.88 13.97
N GLU A 40 -6.60 22.38 15.16
CA GLU A 40 -5.63 22.97 16.08
C GLU A 40 -4.26 22.30 15.87
N PRO A 41 -3.32 22.94 15.16
CA PRO A 41 -2.06 22.34 14.77
C PRO A 41 -1.11 22.18 15.96
N SER A 42 -0.40 21.05 16.02
CA SER A 42 0.58 20.75 17.06
C SER A 42 2.00 21.22 16.72
N LEU A 43 2.24 21.61 15.48
CA LEU A 43 3.54 21.99 14.94
C LEU A 43 3.47 23.36 14.26
N LYS A 44 4.59 24.09 14.26
CA LYS A 44 4.72 25.33 13.49
C LYS A 44 4.76 25.01 11.99
N ARG A 45 4.14 25.86 11.16
CA ARG A 45 4.30 25.81 9.71
C ARG A 45 5.78 26.02 9.37
N PRO A 46 6.42 25.14 8.58
CA PRO A 46 7.75 25.37 8.02
C PRO A 46 7.81 26.67 7.21
N GLU A 47 9.00 27.26 7.10
CA GLU A 47 9.23 28.38 6.20
C GLU A 47 9.27 27.90 4.73
N GLY A 48 9.03 28.82 3.79
CA GLY A 48 9.06 28.52 2.36
C GLY A 48 7.83 27.74 1.86
N THR A 49 8.05 27.00 0.77
CA THR A 49 7.02 26.24 0.05
C THR A 49 6.60 25.00 0.83
N VAL A 50 5.30 24.84 1.06
CA VAL A 50 4.70 23.70 1.74
C VAL A 50 3.81 22.94 0.77
N VAL A 51 4.23 21.74 0.38
CA VAL A 51 3.38 20.80 -0.35
C VAL A 51 2.63 19.93 0.63
N TRP A 52 1.32 19.93 0.53
CA TRP A 52 0.45 19.15 1.41
C TRP A 52 -0.06 17.89 0.73
N PHE A 53 0.32 16.73 1.25
CA PHE A 53 -0.28 15.45 0.91
C PHE A 53 -1.38 15.04 1.89
N HIS A 54 -2.50 14.52 1.38
CA HIS A 54 -3.50 13.84 2.19
C HIS A 54 -3.59 12.35 1.83
N ALA A 55 -3.46 11.49 2.84
CA ALA A 55 -3.56 10.04 2.73
C ALA A 55 -4.40 9.46 3.88
N ALA A 56 -5.62 9.05 3.58
CA ALA A 56 -6.60 8.59 4.56
C ALA A 56 -6.29 7.21 5.14
N SER A 57 -5.68 6.32 4.34
CA SER A 57 -5.41 4.93 4.71
C SER A 57 -3.90 4.62 4.88
N VAL A 58 -3.59 3.42 5.38
CA VAL A 58 -2.19 2.96 5.51
C VAL A 58 -1.56 2.72 4.13
N GLY A 59 -2.32 2.22 3.15
CA GLY A 59 -1.82 1.98 1.80
C GLY A 59 -1.53 3.29 1.05
N GLU A 60 -2.38 4.29 1.20
CA GLU A 60 -2.15 5.64 0.68
C GLU A 60 -0.95 6.29 1.35
N ALA A 61 -0.82 6.14 2.67
CA ALA A 61 0.31 6.65 3.44
C ALA A 61 1.64 6.05 2.93
N GLN A 62 1.69 4.75 2.67
CA GLN A 62 2.86 4.09 2.06
C GLN A 62 3.17 4.65 0.67
N SER A 63 2.15 4.82 -0.17
CA SER A 63 2.32 5.36 -1.54
C SER A 63 2.80 6.81 -1.50
N THR A 64 2.33 7.60 -0.53
CA THR A 64 2.76 8.98 -0.30
C THR A 64 4.26 9.06 -0.01
N LEU A 65 4.80 8.16 0.81
CA LEU A 65 6.23 8.17 1.16
C LEU A 65 7.15 8.06 -0.06
N ILE A 66 6.72 7.36 -1.13
CA ILE A 66 7.46 7.27 -2.39
C ILE A 66 7.60 8.66 -3.01
N LEU A 67 6.48 9.40 -3.14
CA LEU A 67 6.48 10.75 -3.71
C LEU A 67 7.21 11.77 -2.84
N VAL A 68 6.98 11.74 -1.52
CA VAL A 68 7.65 12.65 -0.57
C VAL A 68 9.17 12.53 -0.65
N SER A 69 9.68 11.29 -0.74
CA SER A 69 11.12 11.05 -0.80
C SER A 69 11.75 11.64 -2.06
N HIS A 70 11.12 11.44 -3.22
CA HIS A 70 11.62 11.98 -4.49
C HIS A 70 11.51 13.51 -4.56
N LEU A 71 10.34 14.07 -4.23
CA LEU A 71 10.13 15.53 -4.27
C LEU A 71 11.12 16.27 -3.39
N LEU A 72 11.39 15.78 -2.17
CA LEU A 72 12.37 16.41 -1.28
C LEU A 72 13.80 16.23 -1.78
N GLN A 73 14.14 15.14 -2.46
CA GLN A 73 15.48 14.97 -3.05
C GLN A 73 15.73 15.98 -4.18
N GLU A 74 14.71 16.25 -5.00
CA GLU A 74 14.82 17.14 -6.17
C GLU A 74 14.64 18.62 -5.81
N ASN A 75 13.90 18.93 -4.73
CA ASN A 75 13.57 20.30 -4.32
C ASN A 75 14.11 20.62 -2.93
N LYS A 76 15.16 21.46 -2.83
CA LYS A 76 15.86 21.75 -1.56
C LYS A 76 15.13 22.71 -0.62
N ASP A 77 14.31 23.60 -1.16
CA ASP A 77 13.61 24.66 -0.39
C ASP A 77 12.16 24.30 -0.06
N LEU A 78 11.73 23.10 -0.44
CA LEU A 78 10.39 22.57 -0.22
C LEU A 78 10.32 21.82 1.12
N SER A 79 9.21 22.02 1.84
CA SER A 79 8.79 21.22 2.97
C SER A 79 7.49 20.47 2.64
N VAL A 80 7.30 19.31 3.25
CA VAL A 80 6.09 18.51 3.03
C VAL A 80 5.25 18.44 4.31
N LEU A 81 3.96 18.68 4.19
CA LEU A 81 2.96 18.31 5.19
C LEU A 81 2.25 17.04 4.74
N VAL A 82 2.22 16.00 5.56
CA VAL A 82 1.39 14.81 5.31
C VAL A 82 0.27 14.76 6.33
N THR A 83 -0.97 14.61 5.88
CA THR A 83 -2.11 14.35 6.77
C THR A 83 -2.69 12.97 6.60
N THR A 84 -3.01 12.33 7.74
CA THR A 84 -3.64 11.00 7.74
C THR A 84 -4.81 10.89 8.71
N GLY A 85 -5.63 9.84 8.49
CA GLY A 85 -6.85 9.60 9.24
C GLY A 85 -6.75 8.56 10.36
N THR A 86 -5.66 7.81 10.48
CA THR A 86 -5.58 6.66 11.41
C THR A 86 -4.32 6.67 12.27
N VAL A 87 -4.41 6.12 13.47
CA VAL A 87 -3.25 5.98 14.38
C VAL A 87 -2.14 5.14 13.75
N THR A 88 -2.51 4.10 12.98
CA THR A 88 -1.54 3.26 12.27
C THR A 88 -0.80 4.03 11.17
N SER A 89 -1.50 4.84 10.38
CA SER A 89 -0.86 5.72 9.39
C SER A 89 0.03 6.78 10.06
N ALA A 90 -0.40 7.34 11.19
CA ALA A 90 0.39 8.31 11.94
C ALA A 90 1.69 7.70 12.51
N GLN A 91 1.65 6.47 13.01
CA GLN A 91 2.85 5.75 13.46
C GLN A 91 3.80 5.50 12.28
N LEU A 92 3.27 5.02 11.15
CA LEU A 92 4.06 4.84 9.93
C LEU A 92 4.76 6.14 9.50
N MET A 93 4.05 7.28 9.58
CA MET A 93 4.60 8.59 9.25
C MET A 93 5.68 9.05 10.24
N ALA A 94 5.47 8.83 11.54
CA ALA A 94 6.47 9.13 12.56
C ALA A 94 7.78 8.34 12.34
N ASP A 95 7.66 7.09 11.89
CA ASP A 95 8.81 6.21 11.69
C ASP A 95 9.56 6.46 10.37
N ARG A 96 8.86 6.95 9.32
CA ARG A 96 9.39 6.94 7.94
C ARG A 96 9.47 8.29 7.25
N LEU A 97 8.86 9.36 7.78
CA LEU A 97 8.96 10.66 7.13
C LEU A 97 10.41 11.20 7.16
N PRO A 98 10.91 11.76 6.05
CA PRO A 98 12.20 12.43 6.02
C PRO A 98 12.16 13.74 6.83
N LYS A 99 13.33 14.26 7.22
CA LYS A 99 13.47 15.42 8.12
C LYS A 99 12.73 16.70 7.72
N ARG A 100 12.49 16.91 6.42
CA ARG A 100 11.76 18.08 5.87
C ARG A 100 10.26 17.80 5.65
N ALA A 101 9.77 16.67 6.12
CA ALA A 101 8.35 16.35 6.11
C ALA A 101 7.81 16.25 7.54
N VAL A 102 6.61 16.79 7.75
CA VAL A 102 5.91 16.75 9.04
C VAL A 102 4.56 16.09 8.88
N HIS A 103 4.07 15.47 9.94
CA HIS A 103 2.77 14.82 9.96
C HIS A 103 1.77 15.53 10.88
N GLN A 104 0.53 15.69 10.42
CA GLN A 104 -0.61 16.07 11.25
C GLN A 104 -1.81 15.13 11.00
N TYR A 105 -2.62 14.82 12.00
CA TYR A 105 -3.94 14.25 11.74
C TYR A 105 -4.79 15.20 10.90
N TYR A 106 -5.50 14.61 9.95
CA TYR A 106 -6.47 15.33 9.14
C TYR A 106 -7.61 15.87 10.02
N PRO A 107 -7.97 17.17 9.91
CA PRO A 107 -9.10 17.73 10.64
C PRO A 107 -10.40 17.07 10.17
N LEU A 108 -11.36 16.90 11.07
CA LEU A 108 -12.71 16.50 10.64
C LEU A 108 -13.29 17.63 9.78
N ASP A 109 -14.16 17.27 8.83
CA ASP A 109 -14.69 18.17 7.78
C ASP A 109 -15.72 19.18 8.31
N HIS A 110 -15.44 19.79 9.46
CA HIS A 110 -16.16 20.89 10.07
C HIS A 110 -15.61 22.22 9.52
N PRO A 111 -16.45 23.15 9.06
CA PRO A 111 -15.99 24.32 8.31
C PRO A 111 -14.97 25.20 9.06
N GLN A 112 -15.16 25.42 10.36
CA GLN A 112 -14.21 26.21 11.17
C GLN A 112 -12.88 25.49 11.42
N TRP A 113 -12.92 24.15 11.53
CA TRP A 113 -11.72 23.36 11.80
C TRP A 113 -10.87 23.22 10.53
N VAL A 114 -11.54 23.02 9.40
CA VAL A 114 -10.94 23.10 8.07
C VAL A 114 -10.31 24.48 7.82
N ALA A 115 -11.03 25.56 8.13
CA ALA A 115 -10.50 26.91 7.97
C ALA A 115 -9.25 27.14 8.84
N SER A 116 -9.32 26.81 10.14
CA SER A 116 -8.18 26.90 11.06
C SER A 116 -6.95 26.12 10.58
N PHE A 117 -7.17 24.92 10.05
CA PHE A 117 -6.10 24.10 9.47
C PHE A 117 -5.43 24.81 8.28
N LEU A 118 -6.22 25.27 7.30
CA LEU A 118 -5.69 25.90 6.09
C LEU A 118 -5.05 27.27 6.40
N ASP A 119 -5.61 28.03 7.35
CA ASP A 119 -5.11 29.34 7.74
C ASP A 119 -3.76 29.25 8.47
N HIS A 120 -3.51 28.16 9.18
CA HIS A 120 -2.20 27.88 9.77
C HIS A 120 -1.19 27.35 8.77
N TRP A 121 -1.54 26.27 8.06
CA TRP A 121 -0.58 25.55 7.21
C TRP A 121 -0.29 26.25 5.89
N LYS A 122 -1.27 27.01 5.34
CA LYS A 122 -1.15 27.75 4.07
C LYS A 122 -0.33 26.99 3.03
N PRO A 123 -0.80 25.80 2.60
CA PRO A 123 -0.06 24.98 1.66
C PRO A 123 -0.07 25.66 0.28
N ASP A 124 1.04 25.55 -0.42
CA ASP A 124 1.21 26.08 -1.77
C ASP A 124 0.62 25.14 -2.82
N VAL A 125 0.57 23.83 -2.52
CA VAL A 125 -0.06 22.79 -3.35
C VAL A 125 -0.71 21.74 -2.46
N ALA A 126 -1.89 21.25 -2.84
CA ALA A 126 -2.61 20.15 -2.19
C ALA A 126 -2.67 18.90 -3.08
N LEU A 127 -2.09 17.80 -2.62
CA LEU A 127 -2.02 16.52 -3.33
C LEU A 127 -2.85 15.48 -2.58
N TRP A 128 -3.89 15.01 -3.23
CA TRP A 128 -4.87 14.11 -2.63
C TRP A 128 -4.64 12.68 -3.10
N MET A 129 -4.41 11.75 -2.18
CA MET A 129 -4.14 10.35 -2.55
C MET A 129 -5.43 9.54 -2.66
N GLU A 130 -5.52 8.75 -3.73
CA GLU A 130 -6.70 7.93 -4.06
C GLU A 130 -7.98 8.78 -4.09
N SER A 131 -9.01 8.44 -3.29
CA SER A 131 -10.34 9.04 -3.44
C SER A 131 -11.11 9.09 -2.13
N GLU A 132 -10.85 10.12 -1.34
CA GLU A 132 -11.78 10.57 -0.31
C GLU A 132 -12.30 11.98 -0.65
N ILE A 133 -13.62 12.14 -0.71
CA ILE A 133 -14.25 13.42 -1.05
C ILE A 133 -14.76 14.06 0.24
N TRP A 134 -14.16 15.19 0.61
CA TRP A 134 -14.46 15.97 1.81
C TRP A 134 -14.99 17.36 1.40
N PRO A 135 -16.33 17.56 1.37
CA PRO A 135 -16.91 18.73 0.75
C PRO A 135 -16.48 20.07 1.34
N ASN A 136 -16.33 20.19 2.66
CA ASN A 136 -15.92 21.47 3.25
C ASN A 136 -14.45 21.76 2.98
N MET A 137 -13.58 20.74 3.07
CA MET A 137 -12.16 20.89 2.71
C MET A 137 -11.99 21.27 1.25
N PHE A 138 -12.64 20.58 0.32
CA PHE A 138 -12.53 20.86 -1.11
C PHE A 138 -13.04 22.26 -1.45
N ALA A 139 -14.18 22.67 -0.87
CA ALA A 139 -14.66 24.04 -1.01
C ALA A 139 -13.65 25.06 -0.47
N ALA A 140 -13.05 24.81 0.70
CA ALA A 140 -12.10 25.72 1.34
C ALA A 140 -10.75 25.81 0.61
N ILE A 141 -10.31 24.74 -0.05
CA ILE A 141 -9.16 24.70 -0.97
C ILE A 141 -9.46 25.59 -2.19
N GLY A 142 -10.62 25.40 -2.82
CA GLY A 142 -11.06 26.20 -3.97
C GLY A 142 -11.21 27.68 -3.66
N GLU A 143 -11.82 28.04 -2.52
CA GLU A 143 -11.97 29.43 -2.06
C GLU A 143 -10.63 30.13 -1.83
N ARG A 144 -9.57 29.37 -1.49
CA ARG A 144 -8.20 29.88 -1.30
C ARG A 144 -7.35 29.81 -2.57
N ASN A 145 -7.90 29.32 -3.68
CA ASN A 145 -7.20 29.08 -4.94
C ASN A 145 -5.91 28.27 -4.77
N ILE A 146 -5.91 27.29 -3.86
CA ILE A 146 -4.75 26.42 -3.65
C ILE A 146 -4.71 25.41 -4.82
N PRO A 147 -3.63 25.37 -5.64
CA PRO A 147 -3.44 24.36 -6.67
C PRO A 147 -3.58 22.95 -6.09
N ALA A 148 -4.36 22.09 -6.75
CA ALA A 148 -4.61 20.75 -6.27
C ALA A 148 -4.55 19.67 -7.36
N ALA A 149 -4.10 18.48 -6.99
CA ALA A 149 -4.16 17.28 -7.83
C ALA A 149 -4.73 16.08 -7.06
N LEU A 150 -5.41 15.20 -7.80
CA LEU A 150 -5.83 13.89 -7.32
C LEU A 150 -4.86 12.85 -7.88
N ILE A 151 -4.16 12.13 -7.00
CA ILE A 151 -3.03 11.27 -7.34
C ILE A 151 -3.37 9.81 -7.04
N ASN A 152 -2.99 8.91 -7.95
CA ASN A 152 -3.27 7.47 -7.84
C ASN A 152 -4.79 7.22 -7.66
N ALA A 153 -5.61 8.04 -8.30
CA ALA A 153 -7.04 8.14 -8.11
C ALA A 153 -7.75 6.85 -8.54
N ARG A 154 -8.67 6.39 -7.70
CA ARG A 154 -9.51 5.21 -7.99
C ARG A 154 -10.88 5.29 -7.32
N LEU A 155 -11.93 4.83 -7.96
CA LEU A 155 -13.27 4.96 -7.39
C LEU A 155 -14.03 3.64 -7.44
N SER A 156 -14.50 3.17 -6.28
CA SER A 156 -15.35 1.97 -6.29
C SER A 156 -16.67 2.22 -7.01
N GLU A 157 -17.19 1.20 -7.69
CA GLU A 157 -18.47 1.26 -8.41
C GLU A 157 -19.61 1.77 -7.52
N LYS A 158 -19.63 1.35 -6.25
CA LYS A 158 -20.60 1.83 -5.24
C LYS A 158 -20.49 3.34 -5.01
N SER A 159 -19.27 3.86 -4.95
CA SER A 159 -19.02 5.29 -4.74
C SER A 159 -19.39 6.09 -5.98
N LEU A 160 -19.06 5.58 -7.18
CA LEU A 160 -19.45 6.17 -8.46
C LEU A 160 -20.98 6.32 -8.54
N LYS A 161 -21.73 5.22 -8.35
CA LYS A 161 -23.21 5.22 -8.38
C LYS A 161 -23.81 6.20 -7.37
N ARG A 162 -23.19 6.33 -6.18
CA ARG A 162 -23.65 7.28 -5.17
C ARG A 162 -23.44 8.73 -5.61
N TRP A 163 -22.25 9.05 -6.14
CA TRP A 163 -21.92 10.41 -6.55
C TRP A 163 -22.62 10.85 -7.84
N GLN A 164 -22.93 9.92 -8.74
CA GLN A 164 -23.74 10.19 -9.93
C GLN A 164 -25.13 10.75 -9.59
N LYS A 165 -25.75 10.34 -8.48
CA LYS A 165 -27.02 10.91 -8.00
C LYS A 165 -26.94 12.38 -7.62
N ALA A 166 -25.72 12.86 -7.37
CA ALA A 166 -25.37 14.18 -6.88
C ALA A 166 -24.49 14.95 -7.90
N ARG A 167 -24.57 14.60 -9.19
CA ARG A 167 -23.60 14.97 -10.25
C ARG A 167 -23.15 16.43 -10.21
N LYS A 168 -24.06 17.39 -10.22
CA LYS A 168 -23.70 18.83 -10.21
C LYS A 168 -22.85 19.21 -9.00
N GLY A 169 -23.21 18.69 -7.81
CA GLY A 169 -22.49 19.02 -6.58
C GLY A 169 -21.10 18.39 -6.52
N ILE A 170 -20.93 17.18 -7.08
CA ILE A 170 -19.61 16.54 -7.12
C ILE A 170 -18.72 17.13 -8.23
N GLU A 171 -19.30 17.51 -9.37
CA GLU A 171 -18.58 18.20 -10.45
C GLU A 171 -17.97 19.51 -9.93
N ASP A 172 -18.74 20.32 -9.21
CA ASP A 172 -18.25 21.55 -8.58
C ASP A 172 -17.10 21.25 -7.60
N LEU A 173 -17.24 20.23 -6.75
CA LEU A 173 -16.21 19.84 -5.77
C LEU A 173 -14.92 19.34 -6.42
N LEU A 174 -15.03 18.57 -7.50
CA LEU A 174 -13.87 18.02 -8.20
C LEU A 174 -13.20 19.03 -9.13
N SER A 175 -13.87 20.14 -9.46
CA SER A 175 -13.33 21.19 -10.33
C SER A 175 -12.10 21.91 -9.76
N ILE A 176 -11.83 21.76 -8.46
CA ILE A 176 -10.63 22.31 -7.81
C ILE A 176 -9.34 21.60 -8.25
N PHE A 177 -9.46 20.35 -8.70
CA PHE A 177 -8.30 19.57 -9.11
C PHE A 177 -7.90 19.95 -10.53
N SER A 178 -6.68 20.48 -10.66
CA SER A 178 -6.08 20.83 -11.94
C SER A 178 -5.79 19.60 -12.78
N VAL A 179 -5.49 18.47 -12.14
CA VAL A 179 -5.26 17.17 -12.77
C VAL A 179 -5.73 16.02 -11.87
N CYS A 180 -6.23 14.96 -12.50
CA CYS A 180 -6.54 13.68 -11.87
C CYS A 180 -5.72 12.58 -12.53
N LEU A 181 -4.81 11.98 -11.78
CA LEU A 181 -3.94 10.90 -12.21
C LEU A 181 -4.51 9.57 -11.72
N THR A 182 -5.14 8.80 -12.61
CA THR A 182 -5.81 7.54 -12.28
C THR A 182 -4.89 6.34 -12.41
N GLN A 183 -5.29 5.22 -11.79
CA GLN A 183 -4.57 3.96 -11.86
C GLN A 183 -4.86 3.19 -13.15
N THR A 184 -6.08 3.31 -13.67
CA THR A 184 -6.57 2.56 -14.84
C THR A 184 -7.42 3.46 -15.73
N GLU A 185 -7.73 2.99 -16.94
CA GLU A 185 -8.68 3.68 -17.84
C GLU A 185 -10.11 3.61 -17.27
N GLU A 186 -10.51 2.52 -16.63
CA GLU A 186 -11.83 2.40 -15.97
C GLU A 186 -12.02 3.45 -14.86
N ASP A 187 -10.96 3.69 -14.06
CA ASP A 187 -10.96 4.77 -13.10
C ASP A 187 -11.08 6.14 -13.79
N ALA A 188 -10.40 6.33 -14.93
CA ALA A 188 -10.47 7.57 -15.69
C ALA A 188 -11.87 7.84 -16.23
N GLU A 189 -12.52 6.84 -16.81
CA GLU A 189 -13.92 6.91 -17.24
C GLU A 189 -14.85 7.25 -16.07
N SER A 190 -14.62 6.63 -14.90
CA SER A 190 -15.39 6.91 -13.69
C SER A 190 -15.29 8.37 -13.25
N PHE A 191 -14.08 8.95 -13.25
CA PHE A 191 -13.88 10.35 -12.88
C PHE A 191 -14.40 11.34 -13.94
N ARG A 192 -14.23 11.03 -15.24
CA ARG A 192 -14.84 11.82 -16.32
C ARG A 192 -16.36 11.81 -16.22
N ALA A 193 -16.97 10.68 -15.87
CA ALA A 193 -18.41 10.57 -15.64
C ALA A 193 -18.92 11.44 -14.46
N LEU A 194 -18.05 11.74 -13.49
CA LEU A 194 -18.32 12.66 -12.39
C LEU A 194 -18.07 14.15 -12.73
N GLY A 195 -17.56 14.45 -13.92
CA GLY A 195 -17.37 15.82 -14.41
C GLY A 195 -15.93 16.33 -14.37
N MET A 196 -14.94 15.49 -14.03
CA MET A 196 -13.54 15.88 -14.14
C MET A 196 -13.11 16.02 -15.60
N ARG A 197 -12.40 17.10 -15.92
CA ARG A 197 -11.98 17.42 -17.29
C ARG A 197 -10.57 16.94 -17.62
N ASN A 198 -9.60 17.20 -16.73
CA ASN A 198 -8.21 16.80 -16.92
C ASN A 198 -7.95 15.48 -16.17
N VAL A 199 -8.13 14.36 -16.85
CA VAL A 199 -7.99 13.01 -16.29
C VAL A 199 -7.00 12.21 -17.14
N LEU A 200 -5.86 11.87 -16.54
CA LEU A 200 -4.75 11.16 -17.17
C LEU A 200 -4.55 9.80 -16.49
N VAL A 201 -4.23 8.77 -17.26
CA VAL A 201 -3.92 7.45 -16.72
C VAL A 201 -2.43 7.37 -16.43
N SER A 202 -2.07 7.40 -15.16
CA SER A 202 -0.69 7.29 -14.71
C SER A 202 -0.26 5.84 -14.44
N GLY A 203 -1.19 5.00 -13.99
CA GLY A 203 -0.90 3.67 -13.46
C GLY A 203 -0.84 3.65 -11.93
N ASN A 204 -0.60 2.48 -11.33
CA ASN A 204 -0.59 2.34 -9.88
C ASN A 204 0.78 2.65 -9.28
N LEU A 205 0.85 3.64 -8.39
CA LEU A 205 2.10 4.08 -7.77
C LEU A 205 2.85 2.98 -7.00
N LYS A 206 2.15 1.90 -6.57
CA LYS A 206 2.79 0.75 -5.91
C LYS A 206 3.81 0.03 -6.79
N TYR A 207 3.72 0.15 -8.12
CA TYR A 207 4.74 -0.40 -9.03
C TYR A 207 6.08 0.33 -8.94
N SER A 208 6.10 1.54 -8.36
CA SER A 208 7.31 2.35 -8.16
C SER A 208 7.86 2.26 -6.74
N ALA A 209 7.38 1.30 -5.93
CA ALA A 209 7.96 1.06 -4.62
C ALA A 209 9.40 0.54 -4.74
N ASP A 210 10.29 0.96 -3.84
CA ASP A 210 11.63 0.40 -3.76
C ASP A 210 11.59 -1.09 -3.40
N LEU A 211 12.67 -1.80 -3.75
CA LEU A 211 12.90 -3.16 -3.28
C LEU A 211 12.85 -3.20 -1.76
N LEU A 212 12.18 -4.22 -1.20
CA LEU A 212 12.25 -4.48 0.23
C LEU A 212 13.72 -4.67 0.65
N PRO A 213 14.18 -4.11 1.78
CA PRO A 213 15.58 -4.22 2.17
C PRO A 213 15.98 -5.67 2.42
N VAL A 214 17.23 -5.98 2.10
CA VAL A 214 17.86 -7.29 2.34
C VAL A 214 19.12 -7.08 3.14
N ASP A 215 19.23 -7.79 4.26
CA ASP A 215 20.51 -7.96 4.94
C ASP A 215 21.34 -8.98 4.16
N GLU A 216 22.36 -8.51 3.45
CA GLU A 216 23.21 -9.35 2.58
C GLU A 216 24.03 -10.40 3.35
N MET A 217 24.36 -10.15 4.61
CA MET A 217 25.06 -11.13 5.44
C MET A 217 24.11 -12.28 5.80
N GLU A 218 22.88 -11.96 6.19
CA GLU A 218 21.85 -12.96 6.50
C GLU A 218 21.40 -13.72 5.25
N PHE A 219 21.33 -13.06 4.10
CA PHE A 219 21.09 -13.70 2.80
C PHE A 219 22.15 -14.76 2.51
N THR A 220 23.42 -14.42 2.64
CA THR A 220 24.53 -15.35 2.37
C THR A 220 24.45 -16.56 3.32
N ARG A 221 24.26 -16.33 4.63
CA ARG A 221 24.14 -17.41 5.62
C ARG A 221 22.98 -18.37 5.35
N LEU A 222 21.79 -17.83 5.05
CA LEU A 222 20.63 -18.65 4.72
C LEU A 222 20.85 -19.42 3.42
N LYS A 223 21.36 -18.75 2.39
CA LYS A 223 21.65 -19.38 1.10
C LYS A 223 22.62 -20.55 1.26
N ASP A 224 23.69 -20.38 2.03
CA ASP A 224 24.68 -21.44 2.28
C ASP A 224 24.08 -22.61 3.07
N SER A 225 23.25 -22.33 4.08
CA SER A 225 22.58 -23.37 4.88
C SER A 225 21.53 -24.15 4.09
N ILE A 226 20.83 -23.48 3.17
CA ILE A 226 19.83 -24.10 2.29
C ILE A 226 20.53 -24.94 1.21
N GLY A 227 21.66 -24.46 0.68
CA GLY A 227 22.40 -25.15 -0.37
C GLY A 227 21.64 -25.15 -1.70
N LYS A 228 21.59 -26.31 -2.38
CA LYS A 228 20.99 -26.49 -3.71
C LYS A 228 19.57 -27.06 -3.68
N ARG A 229 19.01 -27.25 -2.49
CA ARG A 229 17.74 -27.92 -2.31
C ARG A 229 16.59 -27.11 -2.95
N PRO A 230 15.56 -27.75 -3.53
CA PRO A 230 14.40 -27.03 -4.04
C PRO A 230 13.73 -26.23 -2.94
N ILE A 231 13.45 -24.96 -3.18
CA ILE A 231 12.81 -24.06 -2.21
C ILE A 231 11.65 -23.30 -2.84
N TRP A 232 10.64 -23.00 -2.03
CA TRP A 232 9.57 -22.07 -2.39
C TRP A 232 9.05 -21.35 -1.16
N LEU A 233 8.41 -20.22 -1.38
CA LEU A 233 7.95 -19.31 -0.35
C LEU A 233 6.44 -19.19 -0.34
N MET A 234 5.85 -19.22 0.86
CA MET A 234 4.50 -18.74 1.13
C MET A 234 4.59 -17.44 1.90
N ALA A 235 4.30 -16.32 1.24
CA ALA A 235 4.51 -14.98 1.77
C ALA A 235 3.23 -14.37 2.32
N SER A 236 3.30 -13.81 3.53
CA SER A 236 2.18 -13.16 4.23
C SER A 236 0.94 -14.05 4.37
N THR A 237 1.12 -15.30 4.81
CA THR A 237 0.03 -16.28 4.89
C THR A 237 -1.02 -15.97 5.96
N HIS A 238 -2.25 -16.40 5.68
CA HIS A 238 -3.43 -16.36 6.55
C HIS A 238 -4.02 -17.76 6.72
N ASP A 239 -4.82 -17.97 7.78
CA ASP A 239 -5.57 -19.22 7.94
C ASP A 239 -6.55 -19.40 6.75
N PRO A 240 -6.68 -20.58 6.12
CA PRO A 240 -6.04 -21.88 6.43
C PRO A 240 -4.81 -22.22 5.56
N GLU A 241 -4.16 -21.22 4.95
CA GLU A 241 -3.13 -21.40 3.92
C GLU A 241 -1.88 -22.13 4.44
N GLU A 242 -1.52 -21.98 5.70
CA GLU A 242 -0.36 -22.67 6.26
C GLU A 242 -0.57 -24.18 6.35
N GLU A 243 -1.80 -24.61 6.63
CA GLU A 243 -2.15 -26.03 6.64
C GLU A 243 -2.17 -26.61 5.21
N ILE A 244 -2.61 -25.81 4.23
CA ILE A 244 -2.47 -26.15 2.80
C ILE A 244 -0.99 -26.35 2.46
N GLY A 245 -0.12 -25.42 2.88
CA GLY A 245 1.33 -25.51 2.69
C GLY A 245 1.95 -26.80 3.24
N CYS A 246 1.51 -27.23 4.42
CA CYS A 246 1.95 -28.49 5.02
C CYS A 246 1.57 -29.72 4.17
N ARG A 247 0.33 -29.76 3.65
CA ARG A 247 -0.14 -30.86 2.80
C ARG A 247 0.60 -30.89 1.46
N LEU A 248 0.78 -29.73 0.84
CA LEU A 248 1.53 -29.59 -0.41
C LEU A 248 2.98 -30.06 -0.24
N HIS A 249 3.65 -29.63 0.83
CA HIS A 249 5.01 -30.07 1.14
C HIS A 249 5.08 -31.59 1.26
N ARG A 250 4.21 -32.20 2.08
CA ARG A 250 4.19 -33.66 2.27
C ARG A 250 3.96 -34.41 0.96
N HIS A 251 3.16 -33.86 0.05
CA HIS A 251 2.95 -34.46 -1.26
C HIS A 251 4.21 -34.36 -2.13
N LEU A 252 4.74 -33.15 -2.31
CA LEU A 252 5.85 -32.85 -3.22
C LEU A 252 7.18 -33.42 -2.72
N LYS A 253 7.35 -33.61 -1.41
CA LYS A 253 8.54 -34.25 -0.82
C LYS A 253 8.79 -35.68 -1.34
N LYS A 254 7.77 -36.36 -1.87
CA LYS A 254 7.92 -37.68 -2.51
C LYS A 254 8.75 -37.62 -3.79
N GLU A 255 8.65 -36.52 -4.53
CA GLU A 255 9.36 -36.27 -5.79
C GLU A 255 10.62 -35.42 -5.55
N HIS A 256 10.60 -34.57 -4.52
CA HIS A 256 11.70 -33.70 -4.10
C HIS A 256 12.06 -33.95 -2.63
N PRO A 257 12.86 -35.00 -2.30
CA PRO A 257 13.12 -35.40 -0.91
C PRO A 257 13.76 -34.32 -0.04
N GLU A 258 14.50 -33.40 -0.66
CA GLU A 258 15.16 -32.27 -0.02
C GLU A 258 14.32 -30.98 -0.11
N LEU A 259 13.04 -31.01 -0.49
CA LEU A 259 12.21 -29.78 -0.58
C LEU A 259 12.23 -28.98 0.74
N LEU A 260 12.40 -27.66 0.67
CA LEU A 260 12.17 -26.74 1.79
C LEU A 260 10.99 -25.82 1.47
N THR A 261 10.01 -25.73 2.37
CA THR A 261 8.97 -24.70 2.30
C THR A 261 9.26 -23.60 3.32
N ILE A 262 9.34 -22.36 2.86
CA ILE A 262 9.44 -21.20 3.75
C ILE A 262 8.04 -20.62 3.94
N ILE A 263 7.61 -20.44 5.19
CA ILE A 263 6.32 -19.82 5.53
C ILE A 263 6.59 -18.51 6.27
N VAL A 264 6.19 -17.38 5.68
CA VAL A 264 6.19 -16.06 6.32
C VAL A 264 4.75 -15.72 6.68
N PRO A 265 4.30 -15.91 7.93
CA PRO A 265 2.95 -15.52 8.30
C PRO A 265 2.79 -14.00 8.28
N ARG A 266 1.60 -13.51 7.90
CA ARG A 266 1.29 -12.07 8.00
C ARG A 266 1.38 -11.57 9.45
N HIS A 267 1.05 -12.47 10.38
CA HIS A 267 0.93 -12.27 11.81
C HIS A 267 1.87 -13.23 12.54
N PRO A 268 3.08 -12.79 12.93
CA PRO A 268 4.09 -13.64 13.60
C PRO A 268 3.56 -14.39 14.84
N GLU A 269 2.59 -13.82 15.53
CA GLU A 269 1.90 -14.43 16.67
C GLU A 269 1.19 -15.75 16.34
N ARG A 270 0.98 -16.07 15.06
CA ARG A 270 0.37 -17.32 14.60
C ARG A 270 1.34 -18.51 14.54
N ARG A 271 2.63 -18.30 14.78
CA ARG A 271 3.69 -19.34 14.70
C ARG A 271 3.31 -20.64 15.42
N ASP A 272 2.72 -20.57 16.61
CA ASP A 272 2.39 -21.76 17.40
C ASP A 272 1.33 -22.62 16.69
N ARG A 273 0.35 -21.99 16.03
CA ARG A 273 -0.66 -22.70 15.22
C ARG A 273 -0.04 -23.35 13.98
N ILE A 274 0.93 -22.69 13.37
CA ILE A 274 1.65 -23.20 12.20
C ILE A 274 2.49 -24.42 12.60
N MET A 275 3.17 -24.36 13.74
CA MET A 275 3.91 -25.50 14.29
C MET A 275 2.99 -26.69 14.56
N THR A 276 1.85 -26.48 15.22
CA THR A 276 0.85 -27.55 15.43
C THR A 276 0.36 -28.16 14.11
N ALA A 277 0.15 -27.33 13.08
CA ALA A 277 -0.21 -27.83 11.76
C ALA A 277 0.93 -28.70 11.16
N CYS A 278 2.18 -28.28 11.28
CA CYS A 278 3.33 -29.05 10.81
C CYS A 278 3.47 -30.40 11.53
N GLU A 279 3.31 -30.40 12.86
CA GLU A 279 3.36 -31.60 13.70
C GLU A 279 2.29 -32.64 13.29
N LYS A 280 1.07 -32.18 13.01
CA LYS A 280 -0.04 -33.03 12.51
C LYS A 280 0.35 -33.81 11.25
N TYR A 281 1.24 -33.27 10.42
CA TYR A 281 1.71 -33.91 9.19
C TYR A 281 3.10 -34.57 9.33
N GLY A 282 3.69 -34.57 10.53
CA GLY A 282 5.00 -35.18 10.81
C GLY A 282 6.17 -34.45 10.14
N LEU A 283 6.06 -33.13 9.94
CA LEU A 283 7.06 -32.32 9.25
C LEU A 283 8.12 -31.78 10.22
N LYS A 284 9.39 -31.80 9.80
CA LYS A 284 10.50 -31.23 10.57
C LYS A 284 10.52 -29.70 10.44
N ILE A 285 10.50 -29.00 11.55
CA ILE A 285 10.35 -27.53 11.60
C ILE A 285 11.57 -26.84 12.19
N LYS A 286 11.90 -25.67 11.61
CA LYS A 286 12.77 -24.67 12.24
C LYS A 286 12.10 -23.32 12.21
N GLN A 287 12.31 -22.56 13.27
CA GLN A 287 11.73 -21.24 13.48
C GLN A 287 12.82 -20.18 13.46
N ARG A 288 12.56 -19.07 12.77
CA ARG A 288 13.54 -18.00 12.62
C ARG A 288 13.71 -17.18 13.90
N SER A 289 12.61 -16.82 14.58
CA SER A 289 12.70 -15.94 15.76
C SER A 289 13.44 -16.57 16.94
N THR A 290 13.54 -17.90 17.00
CA THR A 290 14.42 -18.61 17.94
C THR A 290 15.87 -18.44 17.45
N SER A 291 16.58 -17.43 17.96
CA SER A 291 18.02 -17.23 17.76
C SER A 291 18.50 -17.11 16.30
N ARG A 292 17.62 -16.72 15.35
CA ARG A 292 17.94 -16.71 13.90
C ARG A 292 18.45 -18.07 13.42
N HIS A 293 17.90 -19.16 13.94
CA HIS A 293 18.31 -20.50 13.53
C HIS A 293 18.22 -20.65 12.02
N LEU A 294 19.27 -21.22 11.44
CA LEU A 294 19.30 -21.61 10.04
C LEU A 294 18.56 -22.94 9.87
N PRO A 295 17.93 -23.19 8.71
CA PRO A 295 17.36 -24.50 8.41
C PRO A 295 18.46 -25.56 8.34
N GLU A 296 18.23 -26.70 8.98
CA GLU A 296 19.10 -27.88 8.86
C GLU A 296 18.80 -28.65 7.55
N PRO A 297 19.71 -29.52 7.08
CA PRO A 297 19.50 -30.27 5.84
C PRO A 297 18.19 -31.07 5.78
N ASP A 298 17.71 -31.55 6.93
CA ASP A 298 16.47 -32.33 7.05
C ASP A 298 15.25 -31.49 7.47
N THR A 299 15.38 -30.16 7.55
CA THR A 299 14.26 -29.26 7.84
C THR A 299 13.28 -29.25 6.66
N ASP A 300 11.99 -29.46 6.93
CA ASP A 300 10.93 -29.47 5.92
C ASP A 300 10.29 -28.08 5.77
N ILE A 301 9.95 -27.48 6.90
CA ILE A 301 9.28 -26.18 6.96
C ILE A 301 10.14 -25.20 7.77
N TYR A 302 10.46 -24.06 7.16
CA TYR A 302 11.11 -22.94 7.82
C TYR A 302 10.10 -21.82 8.09
N ILE A 303 9.78 -21.59 9.36
CA ILE A 303 8.82 -20.57 9.79
C ILE A 303 9.58 -19.26 10.00
N ALA A 304 9.40 -18.34 9.07
CA ALA A 304 9.99 -17.01 9.06
C ALA A 304 9.08 -16.00 9.77
N ASP A 305 9.01 -16.09 11.10
CA ASP A 305 8.12 -15.33 11.98
C ASP A 305 8.75 -14.03 12.52
N THR A 306 9.50 -13.34 11.68
CA THR A 306 10.22 -12.09 12.00
C THR A 306 9.73 -10.95 11.10
N ILE A 307 9.65 -9.75 11.65
CA ILE A 307 9.12 -8.58 10.93
C ILE A 307 10.25 -7.88 10.16
N GLY A 308 9.97 -7.46 8.93
CA GLY A 308 10.89 -6.65 8.14
C GLY A 308 11.89 -7.45 7.31
N GLU A 309 11.84 -8.78 7.34
CA GLU A 309 12.76 -9.66 6.60
C GLU A 309 12.13 -10.28 5.34
N LEU A 310 10.96 -9.81 4.90
CA LEU A 310 10.26 -10.41 3.74
C LEU A 310 11.08 -10.31 2.43
N GLY A 311 11.82 -9.21 2.22
CA GLY A 311 12.70 -9.06 1.06
C GLY A 311 13.78 -10.13 0.98
N LEU A 312 14.33 -10.52 2.13
CA LEU A 312 15.32 -11.61 2.24
C LEU A 312 14.75 -12.93 1.72
N PHE A 313 13.50 -13.26 2.06
CA PHE A 313 12.86 -14.50 1.60
C PHE A 313 12.46 -14.47 0.13
N TYR A 314 12.02 -13.32 -0.39
CA TYR A 314 11.79 -13.17 -1.83
C TYR A 314 13.08 -13.33 -2.62
N LYS A 315 14.19 -12.75 -2.17
CA LYS A 315 15.50 -12.92 -2.83
C LYS A 315 16.00 -14.37 -2.80
N LEU A 316 15.65 -15.14 -1.76
CA LEU A 316 16.04 -16.54 -1.64
C LEU A 316 15.21 -17.45 -2.55
N ALA A 317 13.88 -17.28 -2.58
CA ALA A 317 12.98 -18.26 -3.19
C ALA A 317 12.68 -17.93 -4.67
N PRO A 318 12.86 -18.89 -5.61
CA PRO A 318 12.51 -18.69 -7.01
C PRO A 318 11.00 -18.67 -7.25
N ILE A 319 10.21 -19.26 -6.35
CA ILE A 319 8.75 -19.36 -6.44
C ILE A 319 8.14 -18.77 -5.17
N ALA A 320 7.15 -17.87 -5.33
CA ALA A 320 6.45 -17.24 -4.22
C ALA A 320 4.92 -17.31 -4.40
N TYR A 321 4.25 -17.94 -3.44
CA TYR A 321 2.82 -17.82 -3.25
C TYR A 321 2.49 -16.60 -2.40
N ILE A 322 1.58 -15.74 -2.91
CA ILE A 322 1.15 -14.53 -2.23
C ILE A 322 -0.09 -14.81 -1.40
N GLY A 323 0.07 -14.75 -0.08
CA GLY A 323 -0.92 -15.15 0.89
C GLY A 323 -2.15 -14.24 0.98
N ARG A 324 -3.06 -14.66 1.86
CA ARG A 324 -4.43 -14.17 1.97
C ARG A 324 -5.22 -14.28 0.66
N SER A 325 -4.82 -15.17 -0.24
CA SER A 325 -5.47 -15.35 -1.54
C SER A 325 -6.26 -16.66 -1.67
N MET A 326 -6.14 -17.57 -0.69
CA MET A 326 -7.03 -18.72 -0.50
C MET A 326 -7.76 -18.68 0.87
N SER A 327 -7.52 -17.64 1.67
CA SER A 327 -8.25 -17.41 2.93
C SER A 327 -9.67 -16.88 2.67
N SER A 328 -10.60 -17.16 3.59
CA SER A 328 -11.98 -16.66 3.57
C SER A 328 -12.25 -15.59 4.64
N ASP A 329 -11.20 -14.95 5.18
CA ASP A 329 -11.27 -13.99 6.31
C ASP A 329 -11.91 -12.62 6.00
N GLY A 330 -12.51 -12.48 4.82
CA GLY A 330 -13.21 -11.27 4.38
C GLY A 330 -12.30 -10.18 3.77
N GLY A 331 -10.98 -10.41 3.69
CA GLY A 331 -10.10 -9.67 2.78
C GLY A 331 -9.28 -10.61 1.91
N GLY A 332 -8.70 -10.09 0.83
CA GLY A 332 -8.05 -10.92 -0.18
C GLY A 332 -6.80 -10.31 -0.79
N GLY A 333 -5.75 -11.11 -0.90
CA GLY A 333 -4.49 -10.85 -1.58
C GLY A 333 -3.55 -9.87 -0.85
N HIS A 334 -2.31 -10.29 -0.65
CA HIS A 334 -1.19 -9.38 -0.34
C HIS A 334 -0.47 -8.91 -1.62
N ASN A 335 0.52 -8.04 -1.48
CA ASN A 335 1.18 -7.37 -2.60
C ASN A 335 2.06 -8.34 -3.43
N PRO A 336 1.73 -8.63 -4.71
CA PRO A 336 2.56 -9.50 -5.56
C PRO A 336 3.77 -8.76 -6.15
N ILE A 337 3.78 -7.42 -6.14
CA ILE A 337 4.81 -6.61 -6.77
C ILE A 337 6.17 -6.85 -6.13
N GLU A 338 6.22 -6.93 -4.79
CA GLU A 338 7.45 -7.15 -4.03
C GLU A 338 8.15 -8.46 -4.43
N ALA A 339 7.39 -9.54 -4.62
CA ALA A 339 7.91 -10.82 -5.07
C ALA A 339 8.43 -10.75 -6.51
N ALA A 340 7.65 -10.13 -7.40
CA ALA A 340 8.01 -9.98 -8.80
C ALA A 340 9.26 -9.10 -9.00
N GLN A 341 9.47 -8.07 -8.18
CA GLN A 341 10.68 -7.24 -8.24
C GLN A 341 11.95 -8.04 -7.89
N TYR A 342 11.81 -9.08 -7.06
CA TYR A 342 12.86 -10.07 -6.77
C TYR A 342 12.91 -11.22 -7.78
N TYR A 343 12.18 -11.12 -8.90
CA TYR A 343 12.08 -12.15 -9.92
C TYR A 343 11.57 -13.50 -9.37
N CYS A 344 10.66 -13.50 -8.39
CA CYS A 344 9.94 -14.71 -8.04
C CYS A 344 8.89 -15.05 -9.11
N ALA A 345 8.69 -16.34 -9.38
CA ALA A 345 7.50 -16.83 -10.05
C ALA A 345 6.31 -16.70 -9.11
N VAL A 346 5.36 -15.84 -9.47
CA VAL A 346 4.25 -15.44 -8.60
C VAL A 346 3.07 -16.41 -8.75
N LEU A 347 2.61 -16.96 -7.63
CA LEU A 347 1.37 -17.72 -7.51
C LEU A 347 0.41 -17.02 -6.55
N HIS A 348 -0.89 -17.13 -6.81
CA HIS A 348 -1.92 -16.67 -5.86
C HIS A 348 -3.22 -17.45 -6.04
N GLY A 349 -4.05 -17.49 -5.01
CA GLY A 349 -5.41 -18.01 -5.07
C GLY A 349 -6.42 -17.04 -5.67
N GLN A 350 -7.69 -17.39 -5.53
CA GLN A 350 -8.83 -16.68 -6.14
C GLN A 350 -9.23 -15.39 -5.40
N HIS A 351 -8.94 -15.28 -4.11
CA HIS A 351 -9.46 -14.20 -3.27
C HIS A 351 -8.48 -13.02 -3.21
N VAL A 352 -8.60 -12.08 -4.15
CA VAL A 352 -7.65 -10.95 -4.30
C VAL A 352 -8.32 -9.58 -4.26
N GLN A 353 -9.50 -9.49 -3.64
CA GLN A 353 -10.41 -8.33 -3.75
C GLN A 353 -9.79 -6.99 -3.30
N ASN A 354 -8.79 -7.00 -2.40
CA ASN A 354 -8.15 -5.76 -1.96
C ASN A 354 -7.19 -5.17 -3.01
N LEU A 355 -6.68 -6.00 -3.92
CA LEU A 355 -5.68 -5.68 -4.92
C LEU A 355 -6.08 -6.20 -6.31
N GLN A 356 -7.40 -6.30 -6.56
CA GLN A 356 -7.98 -6.93 -7.75
C GLN A 356 -7.34 -6.42 -9.04
N ALA A 357 -7.28 -5.09 -9.23
CA ALA A 357 -6.69 -4.48 -10.42
C ALA A 357 -5.18 -4.80 -10.61
N ILE A 358 -4.43 -5.02 -9.53
CA ILE A 358 -3.03 -5.45 -9.64
C ILE A 358 -2.98 -6.90 -10.09
N PHE A 359 -3.73 -7.79 -9.43
CA PHE A 359 -3.73 -9.22 -9.79
C PHE A 359 -4.29 -9.47 -11.19
N ASP A 360 -5.34 -8.75 -11.62
CA ASP A 360 -5.86 -8.85 -12.99
C ASP A 360 -4.79 -8.43 -14.00
N ALA A 361 -4.04 -7.35 -13.74
CA ALA A 361 -2.95 -6.94 -14.62
C ALA A 361 -1.80 -7.98 -14.66
N PHE A 362 -1.49 -8.66 -13.56
CA PHE A 362 -0.56 -9.79 -13.53
C PHE A 362 -1.10 -11.00 -14.32
N ASP A 363 -2.38 -11.34 -14.15
CA ASP A 363 -3.06 -12.46 -14.82
C ASP A 363 -3.12 -12.23 -16.33
N GLU A 364 -3.53 -11.04 -16.78
CA GLU A 364 -3.61 -10.62 -18.19
C GLU A 364 -2.23 -10.61 -18.86
N ALA A 365 -1.23 -10.10 -18.15
CA ALA A 365 0.15 -10.17 -18.62
C ALA A 365 0.67 -11.61 -18.61
N GLY A 366 0.03 -12.54 -17.90
CA GLY A 366 0.53 -13.89 -17.61
C GLY A 366 1.85 -13.86 -16.83
N ALA A 367 2.00 -12.85 -15.96
CA ALA A 367 3.12 -12.61 -15.05
C ALA A 367 2.91 -13.29 -13.68
N ALA A 368 1.75 -13.93 -13.48
CA ALA A 368 1.45 -14.77 -12.32
C ALA A 368 0.64 -16.00 -12.73
N ILE A 369 0.53 -16.98 -11.83
CA ILE A 369 -0.37 -18.12 -11.95
C ILE A 369 -1.47 -18.02 -10.90
N LYS A 370 -2.70 -17.82 -11.37
CA LYS A 370 -3.92 -17.91 -10.57
C LYS A 370 -4.33 -19.36 -10.33
N LEU A 371 -4.35 -19.76 -9.07
CA LEU A 371 -4.64 -21.09 -8.57
C LEU A 371 -6.12 -21.27 -8.27
N LYS A 372 -6.75 -22.33 -8.79
CA LYS A 372 -8.18 -22.59 -8.59
C LYS A 372 -8.49 -23.12 -7.20
N ASP A 373 -7.71 -24.11 -6.78
CA ASP A 373 -7.88 -24.84 -5.52
C ASP A 373 -6.55 -25.50 -5.13
N GLU A 374 -6.54 -26.24 -4.03
CA GLU A 374 -5.34 -26.93 -3.53
C GLU A 374 -4.81 -27.99 -4.51
N THR A 375 -5.66 -28.64 -5.30
CA THR A 375 -5.23 -29.66 -6.27
C THR A 375 -4.51 -29.00 -7.45
N ASP A 376 -5.06 -27.90 -7.95
CA ASP A 376 -4.40 -27.08 -8.99
C ASP A 376 -3.09 -26.48 -8.46
N PHE A 377 -3.05 -26.03 -7.21
CA PHE A 377 -1.83 -25.57 -6.54
C PHE A 377 -0.74 -26.64 -6.57
N GLN A 378 -1.05 -27.84 -6.06
CA GLN A 378 -0.10 -28.95 -6.05
C GLN A 378 0.45 -29.24 -7.45
N LYS A 379 -0.41 -29.31 -8.46
CA LYS A 379 -0.04 -29.60 -9.84
C LYS A 379 0.84 -28.51 -10.44
N ARG A 380 0.48 -27.23 -10.26
CA ARG A 380 1.21 -26.09 -10.83
C ARG A 380 2.56 -25.90 -10.16
N LEU A 381 2.61 -26.03 -8.84
CA LEU A 381 3.85 -25.93 -8.07
C LEU A 381 4.81 -27.06 -8.41
N GLY A 382 4.34 -28.31 -8.43
CA GLY A 382 5.16 -29.45 -8.84
C GLY A 382 5.70 -29.32 -10.26
N LYS A 383 4.87 -28.82 -11.20
CA LYS A 383 5.35 -28.52 -12.56
C LYS A 383 6.48 -27.49 -12.56
N LEU A 384 6.32 -26.36 -11.86
CA LEU A 384 7.37 -25.34 -11.80
C LEU A 384 8.67 -25.85 -11.17
N MET A 385 8.59 -26.75 -10.18
CA MET A 385 9.77 -27.36 -9.57
C MET A 385 10.49 -28.38 -10.47
N ALA A 386 9.83 -28.83 -11.55
CA ALA A 386 10.37 -29.82 -12.47
C ALA A 386 10.71 -29.25 -13.87
N ASP A 387 10.43 -27.96 -14.12
CA ASP A 387 10.51 -27.28 -15.41
C ASP A 387 11.29 -25.97 -15.25
N ASP A 388 12.63 -26.08 -15.23
CA ASP A 388 13.53 -24.94 -15.01
C ASP A 388 13.32 -23.83 -16.05
N ASP A 389 13.12 -24.18 -17.32
CA ASP A 389 12.86 -23.21 -18.39
C ASP A 389 11.51 -22.51 -18.19
N GLY A 390 10.46 -23.27 -17.84
CA GLY A 390 9.15 -22.72 -17.54
C GLY A 390 9.14 -21.82 -16.31
N LEU A 391 9.92 -22.17 -15.28
CA LEU A 391 10.13 -21.37 -14.09
C LEU A 391 10.86 -20.06 -14.43
N ASP A 392 11.99 -20.13 -15.12
CA ASP A 392 12.79 -18.97 -15.51
C ASP A 392 11.98 -18.00 -16.37
N ALA A 393 11.21 -18.52 -17.33
CA ALA A 393 10.33 -17.72 -18.17
C ALA A 393 9.28 -16.96 -17.33
N LEU A 394 8.67 -17.60 -16.33
CA LEU A 394 7.68 -16.95 -15.47
C LEU A 394 8.32 -15.91 -14.54
N GLN A 395 9.49 -16.20 -13.97
CA GLN A 395 10.27 -15.27 -13.14
C GLN A 395 10.61 -13.99 -13.91
N HIS A 396 11.17 -14.13 -15.12
CA HIS A 396 11.51 -13.01 -15.98
C HIS A 396 10.27 -12.22 -16.37
N LYS A 397 9.18 -12.90 -16.70
CA LYS A 397 7.93 -12.24 -17.07
C LYS A 397 7.34 -11.42 -15.92
N ALA A 398 7.39 -11.94 -14.68
CA ALA A 398 6.99 -11.20 -13.48
C ALA A 398 7.89 -9.97 -13.25
N GLY A 399 9.20 -10.14 -13.27
CA GLY A 399 10.16 -9.04 -13.05
C GLY A 399 10.10 -7.95 -14.12
N HIS A 400 10.00 -8.33 -15.40
CA HIS A 400 9.84 -7.37 -16.48
C HIS A 400 8.50 -6.64 -16.44
N PHE A 401 7.41 -7.33 -16.08
CA PHE A 401 6.10 -6.72 -15.93
C PHE A 401 6.14 -5.56 -14.93
N VAL A 402 6.66 -5.79 -13.71
CA VAL A 402 6.74 -4.73 -12.70
C VAL A 402 7.72 -3.62 -13.08
N LYS A 403 8.87 -3.96 -13.68
CA LYS A 403 9.85 -2.97 -14.13
C LYS A 403 9.28 -2.04 -15.20
N ASN A 404 8.52 -2.58 -16.16
CA ASN A 404 7.87 -1.79 -17.20
C ASN A 404 6.74 -0.91 -16.65
N LYS A 405 6.10 -1.33 -15.55
CA LYS A 405 5.08 -0.55 -14.85
C LYS A 405 5.68 0.48 -13.88
N ALA A 406 6.97 0.44 -13.57
CA ALA A 406 7.62 1.39 -12.65
C ALA A 406 7.80 2.80 -13.27
N THR A 407 7.53 2.98 -14.56
CA THR A 407 7.58 4.30 -15.24
C THR A 407 6.47 5.26 -14.79
N VAL A 408 5.57 4.82 -13.92
CA VAL A 408 4.47 5.61 -13.33
C VAL A 408 5.01 6.81 -12.55
N LEU A 409 6.09 6.63 -11.77
CA LEU A 409 6.58 7.65 -10.86
C LEU A 409 7.10 8.92 -11.57
N PRO A 410 7.99 8.85 -12.58
CA PRO A 410 8.44 10.04 -13.30
C PRO A 410 7.29 10.86 -13.89
N PHE A 411 6.28 10.19 -14.46
CA PHE A 411 5.09 10.84 -15.01
C PHE A 411 4.26 11.56 -13.94
N ILE A 412 4.06 10.93 -12.77
CA ILE A 412 3.36 11.57 -11.66
C ILE A 412 4.15 12.77 -11.12
N LEU A 413 5.48 12.66 -11.02
CA LEU A 413 6.32 13.75 -10.54
C LEU A 413 6.27 14.95 -11.50
N GLU A 414 6.34 14.74 -12.82
CA GLU A 414 6.22 15.80 -13.82
C GLU A 414 4.91 16.60 -13.66
N GLU A 415 3.79 15.92 -13.48
CA GLU A 415 2.47 16.54 -13.28
C GLU A 415 2.37 17.28 -11.93
N ILE A 416 3.04 16.78 -10.87
CA ILE A 416 3.11 17.46 -9.58
C ILE A 416 3.99 18.70 -9.66
N GLU A 417 5.15 18.60 -10.31
CA GLU A 417 6.10 19.71 -10.48
C GLU A 417 5.49 20.87 -11.27
N ALA A 418 4.64 20.57 -12.25
CA ALA A 418 3.87 21.58 -12.98
C ALA A 418 2.96 22.45 -12.10
N LEU A 419 2.61 21.98 -10.89
CA LEU A 419 1.80 22.73 -9.91
C LEU A 419 2.64 23.53 -8.91
N LEU A 420 3.94 23.25 -8.80
CA LEU A 420 4.79 23.93 -7.83
C LEU A 420 4.98 25.41 -8.21
N PRO A 421 5.07 26.32 -7.21
CA PRO A 421 5.42 27.70 -7.47
C PRO A 421 6.76 27.79 -8.20
N LYS A 422 6.82 28.54 -9.31
CA LYS A 422 8.09 28.78 -10.02
C LYS A 422 9.00 29.64 -9.16
N ALA A 423 10.30 29.31 -9.12
CA ALA A 423 11.31 29.96 -8.28
C ALA A 423 11.35 31.50 -8.42
N ASP A 424 10.96 32.05 -9.58
CA ASP A 424 10.97 33.49 -9.84
C ASP A 424 9.81 34.26 -9.17
N GLN A 425 8.72 33.60 -8.76
CA GLN A 425 7.60 34.27 -8.06
C GLN A 425 7.86 34.50 -6.57
N ILE A 426 8.88 33.86 -5.99
CA ILE A 426 9.18 33.96 -4.55
C ILE A 426 9.92 35.27 -4.22
N LYS A 427 10.51 35.96 -5.22
CA LYS A 427 11.26 37.20 -5.02
C LYS A 427 10.45 38.49 -5.16
N GLU A 428 9.24 38.46 -5.73
CA GLU A 428 8.41 39.67 -5.91
C GLU A 428 7.46 39.96 -4.73
N CYS A 429 7.38 39.06 -3.75
CA CYS A 429 6.53 39.23 -2.56
C CYS A 429 7.31 39.30 -1.23
N ALA A 430 8.65 39.38 -1.27
CA ALA A 430 9.51 39.49 -0.09
C ALA A 430 9.81 40.95 0.27
#